data_AF-A0AAV4DZD4-F1
#
_entry.id   AF-A0AAV4DZD4-F1
#
_cell.length_a   1.000
_cell.length_b   1.000
_cell.length_c   1.000
_cell.angle_alpha   90.00
_cell.angle_beta   90.00
_cell.angle_gamma   90.00
#
_symmetry.space_group_name_H-M   'P 1'
#
loop_
_entity.id
_entity.type
_entity.pdbx_description
1 polymer ?
#
loop_
_entity_poly.entity_id
_entity_poly.type
_entity_poly.pdbx_seq_one_letter_code
_entity_poly.pdbx_strand_id
1 'polypeptide(L)'
;MLDEIYIKASLTYQGGVVFGYCVDQPDKFAATLLCIMVKCFFTSKKFLVKLLPCHALNAKFLFNCVQDVLASLGRSGASATAIVKDNNRVNQAFFQNILL
;
A
#
# COMPACT_ATOMS: atom_id res chain seq x y z
N MET A 1 7.98 4.90 -0.18
CA MET A 1 7.33 5.52 0.99
C MET A 1 5.99 4.82 1.18
N LEU A 2 5.69 4.41 2.40
CA LEU A 2 4.47 3.70 2.78
C LEU A 2 3.74 4.54 3.81
N ASP A 3 2.42 4.67 3.66
CA ASP A 3 1.57 5.38 4.60
C ASP A 3 0.13 4.85 4.58
N GLU A 4 -0.61 5.09 5.65
CA GLU A 4 -2.01 4.70 5.83
C GLU A 4 -2.89 5.95 6.01
N ILE A 5 -3.89 6.11 5.15
CA ILE A 5 -4.82 7.24 5.22
C ILE A 5 -6.15 6.73 5.77
N TYR A 6 -6.57 7.21 6.95
CA TYR A 6 -7.89 6.90 7.50
C TYR A 6 -8.99 7.58 6.69
N ILE A 7 -10.02 6.82 6.33
CA ILE A 7 -11.17 7.29 5.58
C ILE A 7 -12.46 6.91 6.31
N LYS A 8 -13.53 7.67 6.06
CA LYS A 8 -14.86 7.28 6.52
C LYS A 8 -15.34 6.10 5.67
N ALA A 9 -15.65 4.98 6.32
CA ALA A 9 -16.27 3.84 5.65
C ALA A 9 -17.60 4.27 5.04
N SER A 10 -17.74 4.06 3.73
CA SER A 10 -18.95 4.37 2.98
C SER A 10 -19.08 3.43 1.78
N LEU A 11 -20.31 3.30 1.30
CA LEU A 11 -20.63 2.56 0.09
C LEU A 11 -21.22 3.54 -0.93
N THR A 12 -20.68 3.55 -2.14
CA THR A 12 -21.14 4.42 -3.22
C THR A 12 -21.42 3.57 -4.45
N TYR A 13 -22.58 3.79 -5.07
CA TYR A 13 -22.92 3.17 -6.36
C TYR A 13 -22.89 4.23 -7.45
N GLN A 14 -22.05 4.03 -8.46
CA GLN A 14 -21.90 4.97 -9.57
C GLN A 14 -21.57 4.21 -10.86
N GLY A 15 -22.30 4.51 -11.94
CA GLY A 15 -22.03 3.95 -13.27
C GLY A 15 -22.15 2.43 -13.35
N GLY A 16 -23.05 1.80 -12.57
CA GLY A 16 -23.20 0.34 -12.57
C GLY A 16 -22.23 -0.40 -11.65
N VAL A 17 -21.37 0.32 -10.92
CA VAL A 17 -20.32 -0.26 -10.08
C VAL A 17 -20.49 0.19 -8.63
N VAL A 18 -20.24 -0.74 -7.70
CA VAL A 18 -20.23 -0.48 -6.26
C VAL A 18 -18.79 -0.27 -5.79
N PHE A 19 -18.57 0.84 -5.08
CA PHE A 19 -17.30 1.23 -4.48
C PHE A 19 -17.43 1.27 -2.95
N GLY A 20 -16.33 1.01 -2.24
CA GLY A 20 -16.28 1.11 -0.78
C GLY A 20 -15.82 -0.15 -0.08
N TYR A 21 -15.73 -1.27 -0.78
CA TYR A 21 -15.15 -2.52 -0.25
C TYR A 21 -13.63 -2.46 -0.23
N CYS A 22 -13.02 -3.18 0.70
CA CYS A 22 -11.57 -3.28 0.79
C CYS A 22 -11.02 -4.52 0.07
N VAL A 23 -9.74 -4.46 -0.30
CA VAL A 23 -9.06 -5.54 -1.04
C VAL A 23 -8.39 -6.57 -0.13
N ASP A 24 -8.13 -6.21 1.13
CA ASP A 24 -7.53 -7.10 2.12
C ASP A 24 -8.55 -8.05 2.75
N GLN A 25 -9.83 -7.63 2.84
CA GLN A 25 -10.95 -8.38 3.40
C GLN A 25 -12.23 -8.09 2.58
N PRO A 26 -12.44 -8.76 1.44
CA PRO A 26 -13.45 -8.38 0.42
C PRO A 26 -14.87 -8.12 0.94
N ASP A 27 -15.28 -8.79 2.02
CA ASP A 27 -16.62 -8.64 2.62
C ASP A 27 -16.77 -7.41 3.55
N LYS A 28 -15.73 -6.59 3.68
CA LYS A 28 -15.71 -5.42 4.59
C LYS A 28 -15.58 -4.11 3.85
N PHE A 29 -16.09 -3.05 4.47
CA PHE A 29 -15.88 -1.70 4.01
C PHE A 29 -14.47 -1.22 4.34
N ALA A 30 -13.89 -0.50 3.39
CA ALA A 30 -12.61 0.15 3.57
C ALA A 30 -12.71 1.26 4.62
N ALA A 31 -11.81 1.20 5.60
CA ALA A 31 -11.65 2.21 6.63
C ALA A 31 -10.31 2.95 6.51
N THR A 32 -9.38 2.41 5.72
CA THR A 32 -8.09 3.02 5.42
C THR A 32 -7.76 2.88 3.93
N LEU A 33 -6.85 3.72 3.45
CA LEU A 33 -6.18 3.55 2.16
C LEU A 33 -4.70 3.31 2.42
N LEU A 34 -4.17 2.18 1.94
CA LEU A 34 -2.73 1.96 1.86
C LEU A 34 -2.16 2.75 0.68
N CYS A 35 -1.25 3.67 0.96
CA CYS A 35 -0.57 4.50 -0.02
C CYS A 35 0.88 4.03 -0.18
N ILE A 36 1.27 3.69 -1.41
CA ILE A 36 2.66 3.37 -1.76
C ILE A 36 3.13 4.36 -2.81
N MET A 37 4.11 5.19 -2.42
CA MET A 37 4.74 6.15 -3.31
C MET A 37 6.20 5.80 -3.58
N VAL A 38 6.63 6.04 -4.81
CA VAL A 38 8.04 5.99 -5.21
C VAL A 38 8.55 7.42 -5.38
N LYS A 39 9.66 7.72 -4.71
CA LYS A 39 10.39 8.98 -4.86
C LYS A 39 11.71 8.67 -5.53
N CYS A 40 12.01 9.39 -6.60
CA CYS A 40 13.33 9.28 -7.23
C CYS A 40 14.39 9.93 -6.35
N PHE A 41 15.59 9.37 -6.32
CA PHE A 41 16.66 9.84 -5.44
C PHE A 41 17.22 11.21 -5.88
N PHE A 42 17.48 11.37 -7.19
CA PHE A 42 18.13 12.55 -7.76
C PHE A 42 17.18 13.56 -8.40
N THR A 43 15.86 13.39 -8.25
CA THR A 43 14.88 14.36 -8.76
C THR A 43 13.76 14.57 -7.76
N SER A 44 13.07 15.70 -7.87
CA SER A 44 11.91 16.03 -7.04
C SER A 44 10.67 15.21 -7.37
N LYS A 45 10.70 14.43 -8.47
CA LYS A 45 9.58 13.61 -8.92
C LYS A 45 9.20 12.53 -7.91
N LYS A 46 7.90 12.42 -7.67
CA LYS A 46 7.25 11.40 -6.86
C LYS A 46 6.09 10.81 -7.64
N PHE A 47 5.84 9.53 -7.44
CA PHE A 47 4.79 8.78 -8.13
C PHE A 47 3.97 8.01 -7.11
N LEU A 48 2.65 8.14 -7.18
CA LEU A 48 1.73 7.24 -6.49
C LEU A 48 1.66 5.95 -7.30
N VAL A 49 2.14 4.85 -6.72
CA VAL A 49 2.24 3.55 -7.42
C VAL A 49 1.10 2.62 -7.05
N LYS A 50 0.68 2.64 -5.79
CA LYS A 50 -0.52 1.91 -5.34
C LYS A 50 -1.31 2.78 -4.36
N LEU A 51 -2.63 2.75 -4.51
CA LEU A 51 -3.59 3.27 -3.55
C LEU A 51 -4.65 2.19 -3.37
N LEU A 52 -4.63 1.49 -2.24
CA LEU A 52 -5.45 0.30 -2.02
C LEU A 52 -6.41 0.49 -0.84
N PRO A 53 -7.73 0.31 -1.04
CA PRO A 53 -8.68 0.37 0.05
C PRO A 53 -8.51 -0.83 0.98
N CYS A 54 -8.29 -0.58 2.26
CA CYS A 54 -8.02 -1.59 3.28
C CYS A 54 -8.99 -1.44 4.46
N HIS A 55 -9.28 -2.53 5.16
CA HIS A 55 -10.05 -2.49 6.41
C HIS A 55 -9.14 -2.60 7.64
N ALA A 56 -8.25 -3.59 7.66
CA ALA A 56 -7.29 -3.77 8.74
C ALA A 56 -5.99 -4.31 8.14
N LEU A 57 -5.07 -3.39 7.86
CA LEU A 57 -3.80 -3.72 7.24
C LEU A 57 -3.03 -4.71 8.11
N ASN A 58 -2.62 -5.83 7.53
CA ASN A 58 -1.76 -6.79 8.18
C ASN A 58 -0.37 -6.81 7.52
N ALA A 59 0.64 -7.20 8.29
CA ALA A 59 2.04 -7.15 7.88
C ALA A 59 2.33 -8.00 6.62
N LYS A 60 1.65 -9.15 6.47
CA LYS A 60 1.82 -10.04 5.32
C LYS A 60 1.28 -9.41 4.03
N PHE A 61 0.08 -8.83 4.09
CA PHE A 61 -0.52 -8.14 2.95
C PHE A 61 0.31 -6.93 2.53
N LEU A 62 0.78 -6.13 3.50
CA LEU A 62 1.67 -5.01 3.22
C LEU A 62 2.98 -5.47 2.55
N PHE A 63 3.61 -6.52 3.09
CA PHE A 63 4.83 -7.09 2.50
C PHE A 63 4.62 -7.52 1.04
N ASN A 64 3.52 -8.23 0.75
CA ASN A 64 3.19 -8.64 -0.62
C ASN A 64 3.00 -7.43 -1.55
N CYS A 65 2.30 -6.39 -1.09
CA CYS A 65 2.13 -5.17 -1.88
C CYS A 65 3.47 -4.48 -2.18
N VAL A 66 4.40 -4.47 -1.22
CA VAL A 66 5.74 -3.91 -1.41
C VAL A 66 6.55 -4.76 -2.39
N GLN A 67 6.52 -6.09 -2.27
CA GLN A 67 7.19 -7.01 -3.20
C GLN A 67 6.70 -6.81 -4.64
N ASP A 68 5.38 -6.69 -4.86
CA ASP A 68 4.80 -6.42 -6.17
C ASP A 68 5.33 -5.11 -6.78
N VAL A 69 5.45 -4.06 -5.95
CA VAL A 69 5.99 -2.76 -6.39
C VAL A 69 7.47 -2.88 -6.72
N LEU A 70 8.27 -3.55 -5.89
CA LEU A 70 9.69 -3.77 -6.13
C LEU A 70 9.93 -4.56 -7.43
N ALA A 71 9.17 -5.64 -7.65
CA ALA A 71 9.24 -6.42 -8.88
C ALA A 71 8.85 -5.58 -10.11
N SER A 72 7.83 -4.72 -9.99
CA SER A 72 7.40 -3.84 -11.07
C SER A 72 8.44 -2.76 -11.40
N LEU A 73 9.13 -2.23 -10.39
CA LEU A 73 10.25 -1.31 -10.58
C LEU A 73 11.43 -2.00 -11.28
N GLY A 74 11.78 -3.22 -10.85
CA GLY A 74 12.84 -4.02 -11.46
C GLY A 74 12.58 -4.31 -12.94
N ARG A 75 11.34 -4.67 -13.30
CA ARG A 75 10.94 -4.84 -14.71
C ARG A 75 11.04 -3.56 -15.54
N SER A 76 10.97 -2.40 -14.90
CA SER A 76 11.11 -1.09 -15.54
C SER A 76 12.57 -0.60 -15.63
N GLY A 77 13.54 -1.40 -15.18
CA GLY A 77 14.95 -1.02 -15.11
C GLY A 77 15.29 -0.09 -13.94
N ALA A 78 14.36 0.13 -13.01
CA ALA A 78 14.60 0.91 -11.80
C ALA A 78 15.02 0.00 -10.63
N SER A 79 15.73 0.57 -9.65
CA SER A 79 16.11 -0.11 -8.42
C SER A 79 15.70 0.73 -7.21
N ALA A 80 15.14 0.07 -6.18
CA ALA A 80 14.76 0.71 -4.94
C ALA A 80 15.87 0.57 -3.91
N THR A 81 16.43 1.70 -3.47
CA THR A 81 17.55 1.73 -2.51
C THR A 81 17.08 1.73 -1.05
N ALA A 82 15.90 2.26 -0.76
CA ALA A 82 15.39 2.38 0.60
C ALA A 82 13.86 2.37 0.63
N ILE A 83 13.31 1.89 1.75
CA ILE A 83 11.88 1.95 2.06
C ILE A 83 11.70 2.83 3.31
N VAL A 84 10.88 3.87 3.18
CA VAL A 84 10.50 4.77 4.27
C VAL A 84 9.07 4.47 4.68
N LYS A 85 8.84 4.31 5.99
CA LYS A 85 7.57 3.96 6.61
C LYS A 85 7.44 4.70 7.94
N ASP A 86 6.22 4.83 8.44
CA ASP A 86 6.00 5.35 9.79
C ASP A 86 6.44 4.32 10.87
N ASN A 87 6.27 4.69 12.14
CA ASN A 87 6.61 3.83 13.27
C ASN A 87 5.43 2.99 13.78
N ASN A 88 4.38 2.76 12.98
CA ASN A 88 3.24 1.97 13.39
C ASN A 88 3.61 0.47 13.51
N ARG A 89 2.84 -0.28 14.31
CA ARG A 89 3.15 -1.69 14.63
C ARG A 89 3.13 -2.60 13.40
N VAL A 90 2.21 -2.40 12.47
CA VAL A 90 2.10 -3.19 11.24
C VAL A 90 3.33 -2.96 10.36
N ASN A 91 3.74 -1.69 10.25
CA ASN A 91 4.92 -1.27 9.53
C ASN A 91 6.21 -1.79 10.17
N GLN A 92 6.29 -1.91 11.49
CA GLN A 92 7.42 -2.58 12.17
C GLN A 92 7.47 -4.08 11.86
N ALA A 93 6.32 -4.75 11.87
CA ALA A 93 6.24 -6.20 11.72
C ALA A 93 6.48 -6.71 10.29
N PHE A 94 6.32 -5.87 9.25
CA PHE A 94 6.45 -6.37 7.87
C PHE A 94 7.89 -6.80 7.51
N PHE A 95 8.92 -6.17 8.09
CA PHE A 95 10.31 -6.60 7.89
C PHE A 95 10.74 -7.72 8.84
N GLN A 96 10.02 -7.95 9.94
CA GLN A 96 10.37 -9.02 10.89
C GLN A 96 10.13 -10.43 10.30
N ASN A 97 9.29 -10.54 9.27
CA ASN A 97 9.02 -11.79 8.55
C ASN A 97 9.95 -12.04 7.34
N ILE A 98 11.05 -11.28 7.19
CA ILE A 98 12.03 -11.41 6.10
C ILE A 98 13.27 -12.23 6.52
N LEU A 99 13.41 -12.53 7.81
CA LEU A 99 14.57 -13.24 8.39
C LEU A 99 14.23 -14.62 8.98
N LEU A 100 13.23 -15.32 8.43
CA LEU A 100 13.01 -16.74 8.72
C LEU A 100 13.13 -17.57 7.44
#